data_AF-A0A956KJH9-F1
#
_entry.id   AF-A0A956KJH9-F1
#
_cell.length_a   1.000
_cell.length_b   1.000
_cell.length_c   1.000
_cell.angle_alpha   90.00
_cell.angle_beta   90.00
_cell.angle_gamma   90.00
#
_symmetry.space_group_name_H-M   'P 1'
#
loop_
_entity.id
_entity.type
_entity.pdbx_description
1 polymer ?
#
loop_
_entity_poly.entity_id
_entity_poly.type
_entity_poly.pdbx_seq_one_letter_code
_entity_poly.pdbx_strand_id
1 'polypeptide(L)' 'NIPNIQVSWPTLGPEIGEVALRFGANDFGSVMIEENVVSTAGAHFMMTAQEIERHIRLAGFEPRRRTMQYQVL' A
#
# COMPACT_ATOMS: atom_id res chain seq x y z
N ASN A 1 12.32 -11.61 -14.00
CA ASN A 1 11.66 -10.30 -13.94
C ASN A 1 10.73 -10.29 -12.73
N ILE A 2 10.57 -9.18 -12.00
CA ILE A 2 9.70 -9.07 -10.81
C ILE A 2 8.47 -8.24 -11.23
N PRO A 3 7.27 -8.85 -11.34
CA PRO A 3 6.11 -8.17 -11.90
C PRO A 3 5.42 -7.19 -10.94
N ASN A 4 5.54 -7.41 -9.63
CA ASN A 4 4.86 -6.58 -8.63
C ASN A 4 5.86 -6.13 -7.58
N ILE A 5 5.81 -4.84 -7.26
CA ILE A 5 6.67 -4.19 -6.27
C ILE A 5 5.74 -3.49 -5.29
N GLN A 6 5.78 -3.96 -4.04
CA GLN A 6 4.97 -3.41 -2.96
C GLN A 6 5.68 -2.25 -2.28
N VAL A 7 4.90 -1.21 -1.96
CA VAL A 7 5.33 -0.09 -1.13
C VAL A 7 5.36 -0.50 0.35
N SER A 8 6.41 -0.08 1.06
CA SER A 8 6.50 -0.16 2.52
C SER A 8 5.94 1.09 3.23
N TRP A 9 4.68 1.45 2.94
CA TRP A 9 4.04 2.62 3.54
C TRP A 9 3.80 2.51 5.06
N PRO A 10 3.58 1.32 5.69
CA PRO A 10 3.31 1.27 7.13
C PRO A 10 4.49 1.77 7.98
N THR A 11 5.72 1.67 7.44
CA THR A 11 6.94 2.14 8.10
C THR A 11 7.38 3.51 7.58
N LEU A 12 7.28 3.76 6.26
CA LEU A 12 7.85 4.94 5.62
C LEU A 12 6.87 6.12 5.45
N GLY A 13 5.58 5.87 5.66
CA GLY A 13 4.52 6.86 5.48
C GLY A 13 3.83 6.78 4.12
N PRO A 14 2.58 7.27 4.02
CA PRO A 14 1.78 7.19 2.81
C PRO A 14 2.34 8.04 1.66
N GLU A 15 2.97 9.18 1.95
CA GLU A 15 3.56 10.07 0.93
C GLU A 15 4.70 9.40 0.18
N ILE A 16 5.52 8.61 0.89
CA ILE A 16 6.56 7.78 0.25
C ILE A 16 5.93 6.73 -0.65
N GLY A 17 4.74 6.24 -0.30
CA GLY A 17 3.98 5.35 -1.18
C GLY A 17 3.50 5.98 -2.45
N GLU A 18 2.99 7.21 -2.39
CA GLU A 18 2.62 7.97 -3.58
C GLU A 18 3.82 8.16 -4.52
N VAL A 19 4.99 8.48 -3.95
CA VAL A 19 6.23 8.60 -4.72
C VAL A 19 6.58 7.25 -5.34
N ALA A 20 6.61 6.16 -4.56
CA ALA A 20 7.00 4.84 -5.05
C ALA A 20 6.16 4.36 -6.24
N LEU A 21 4.87 4.66 -6.28
CA LEU A 21 4.00 4.36 -7.43
C LEU A 21 4.50 5.00 -8.72
N ARG A 22 5.09 6.20 -8.65
CA ARG A 22 5.67 6.91 -9.81
C ARG A 22 7.02 6.34 -10.26
N PHE A 23 7.65 5.50 -9.44
CA PHE A 23 8.95 4.88 -9.68
C PHE A 23 8.88 3.36 -9.91
N GLY A 24 7.69 2.84 -10.24
CA GLY A 24 7.50 1.45 -10.68
C GLY A 24 6.91 0.50 -9.63
N ALA A 25 6.58 0.98 -8.43
CA ALA A 25 5.70 0.23 -7.54
C ALA A 25 4.28 0.19 -8.10
N ASN A 26 3.60 -0.93 -7.90
CA ASN A 26 2.21 -1.11 -8.36
C ASN A 26 1.31 -1.74 -7.29
N ASP A 27 1.82 -1.94 -6.07
CA ASP A 27 1.09 -2.54 -4.97
C ASP A 27 1.24 -1.70 -3.70
N PHE A 28 0.12 -1.17 -3.23
CA PHE A 28 0.06 -0.38 -1.99
C PHE A 28 -0.20 -1.28 -0.77
N GLY A 29 -0.19 -2.60 -0.92
CA GLY A 29 -0.41 -3.55 0.17
C GLY A 29 -1.87 -3.61 0.64
N SER A 30 -2.07 -4.08 1.86
CA SER A 30 -3.38 -4.25 2.49
C SER A 30 -3.61 -3.26 3.62
N VAL A 31 -4.87 -3.13 4.03
CA VAL A 31 -5.22 -2.48 5.29
C VAL A 31 -4.57 -3.25 6.44
N MET A 32 -4.01 -2.52 7.39
CA MET A 32 -3.51 -3.08 8.65
C MET A 32 -4.69 -3.21 9.63
N ILE A 33 -4.92 -4.40 10.18
CA ILE A 33 -5.90 -4.62 11.25
C ILE A 33 -5.14 -4.67 12.57
N GLU A 34 -5.66 -3.99 13.60
CA GLU A 34 -5.00 -3.66 14.86
C GLU A 34 -4.81 -4.86 15.82
N GLU A 35 -4.71 -6.08 15.31
CA GLU A 35 -4.41 -7.26 16.13
C GLU A 35 -3.12 -7.94 15.63
N ASN A 36 -2.05 -7.81 16.44
CA ASN A 36 -0.82 -8.62 16.47
C ASN A 36 0.39 -8.30 15.55
N VAL A 37 0.34 -7.38 14.58
CA VAL A 37 1.51 -7.13 13.70
C VAL A 37 2.13 -5.73 13.88
N VAL A 38 1.34 -4.76 14.36
CA VAL A 38 1.70 -3.33 14.34
C VAL A 38 2.73 -2.96 15.42
N SER A 39 2.65 -3.54 16.62
CA SER A 39 3.55 -3.17 17.72
C SER A 39 4.97 -3.75 17.58
N THR A 40 5.15 -4.85 16.84
CA THR A 40 6.45 -5.55 16.71
C THR A 40 7.18 -5.23 15.41
N ALA A 41 6.47 -4.84 14.34
CA ALA A 41 7.05 -4.60 13.02
C ALA A 41 7.53 -3.17 12.77
N GLY A 42 7.43 -2.27 13.76
CA GLY A 42 7.79 -0.86 13.60
C GLY A 42 6.91 -0.13 12.58
N ALA A 43 5.65 -0.56 12.45
CA ALA A 43 4.67 0.16 11.65
C ALA A 43 4.20 1.39 12.44
N HIS A 44 4.45 2.57 11.90
CA HIS A 44 4.11 3.86 12.52
C HIS A 44 2.83 4.47 11.94
N PHE A 45 2.37 3.95 10.80
CA PHE A 45 1.21 4.45 10.07
C PHE A 45 0.13 3.39 9.95
N MET A 46 -1.11 3.81 10.11
CA MET A 46 -2.30 2.99 9.87
C MET A 46 -3.23 3.74 8.91
N MET A 47 -3.80 3.01 7.97
CA MET A 47 -4.75 3.54 6.99
C MET A 47 -5.88 2.55 6.75
N THR A 48 -7.09 3.08 6.64
CA THR A 48 -8.27 2.42 6.11
C THR A 48 -8.13 2.14 4.61
N ALA A 49 -8.98 1.26 4.07
CA ALA A 49 -9.00 0.99 2.63
C ALA A 49 -9.27 2.27 1.83
N GLN A 50 -10.16 3.12 2.33
CA GLN A 50 -10.54 4.38 1.71
C GLN A 50 -9.35 5.36 1.65
N GLU A 51 -8.52 5.40 2.68
CA GLU A 51 -7.30 6.22 2.69
C GLU A 51 -6.26 5.70 1.70
N ILE A 52 -6.05 4.38 1.63
CA ILE A 52 -5.18 3.76 0.61
C ILE A 52 -5.67 4.14 -0.79
N GLU A 53 -6.97 3.97 -1.08
CA GLU A 53 -7.53 4.32 -2.38
C GLU A 53 -7.38 5.82 -2.68
N ARG A 54 -7.50 6.69 -1.68
CA ARG A 54 -7.28 8.14 -1.82
C ARG A 54 -5.83 8.45 -2.19
N HIS A 55 -4.86 7.86 -1.51
CA HIS A 55 -3.43 8.07 -1.80
C HIS A 55 -3.05 7.57 -3.20
N ILE A 56 -3.59 6.43 -3.64
CA ILE A 56 -3.38 5.94 -5.02
C ILE A 56 -3.91 6.96 -6.05
N ARG A 57 -5.11 7.53 -5.81
CA ARG A 57 -5.69 8.57 -6.68
C ARG A 57 -4.88 9.87 -6.65
N LEU A 58 -4.39 10.30 -5.48
CA LEU A 58 -3.51 11.48 -5.35
C LEU A 58 -2.19 11.31 -6.12
N ALA A 59 -1.66 10.08 -6.16
CA ALA A 59 -0.51 9.74 -6.98
C ALA A 59 -0.81 9.73 -8.49
N GLY A 60 -2.08 9.86 -8.90
CA GLY A 60 -2.52 9.89 -10.30
C GLY A 60 -2.82 8.52 -10.90
N PHE A 61 -3.05 7.50 -10.07
CA PHE A 61 -3.33 6.13 -10.49
C PHE A 61 -4.76 5.69 -10.11
N GLU A 62 -5.26 4.65 -10.78
CA GLU A 62 -6.57 4.05 -10.46
C GLU A 62 -6.41 2.90 -9.47
N PRO A 63 -7.02 2.96 -8.27
CA PRO A 63 -6.92 1.90 -7.29
C PRO A 63 -7.67 0.65 -7.74
N ARG A 64 -7.02 -0.51 -7.60
CA ARG A 64 -7.61 -1.82 -7.87
C ARG A 64 -7.39 -2.74 -6.69
N ARG A 65 -8.42 -3.47 -6.27
CA ARG A 65 -8.31 -4.50 -5.25
C ARG A 65 -7.78 -5.77 -5.86
N ARG A 66 -6.95 -6.50 -5.12
CA ARG A 66 -6.36 -7.76 -5.56
C ARG A 66 -6.55 -8.88 -4.55
N THR A 67 -6.49 -10.11 -5.03
CA THR A 67 -6.25 -11.29 -4.19
C THR A 67 -4.78 -11.36 -3.78
N MET A 68 -4.43 -12.32 -2.89
CA MET A 68 -3.04 -12.61 -2.54
C MET A 68 -2.23 -13.17 -3.72
N GLN A 69 -2.91 -13.72 -4.73
CA GLN A 69 -2.32 -14.19 -5.99
C GLN A 69 -2.22 -13.09 -7.05
N TYR A 70 -2.39 -11.81 -6.68
CA TYR A 70 -2.35 -10.66 -7.58
C TYR A 70 -3.40 -10.69 -8.72
N GLN A 71 -4.51 -11.39 -8.51
CA GLN A 71 -5.66 -11.30 -9.42
C GLN A 71 -6.50 -10.09 -9.05
N VAL A 72 -6.85 -9.28 -10.05
CA VAL A 72 -7.69 -8.11 -9.84
C VAL A 72 -9.13 -8.53 -9.59
N LEU A 73 -9.75 -7.93 -8.58
CA LEU A 73 -11.16 -8.09 -8.22
C LEU A 73 -12.07 -7.11 -8.96
#